data_AF-A0A3P7JRL3-F1
#
_entry.id   AF-A0A3P7JRL3-F1
#
_cell.length_a   1.000
_cell.length_b   1.000
_cell.length_c   1.000
_cell.angle_alpha   90.00
_cell.angle_beta   90.00
_cell.angle_gamma   90.00
#
_symmetry.space_group_name_H-M   'P 1'
#
loop_
_entity.id
_entity.type
_entity.pdbx_description
1 polymer ?
#
loop_
_entity_poly.entity_id
_entity_poly.type
_entity_poly.pdbx_seq_one_letter_code
_entity_poly.pdbx_strand_id
1 'polypeptide(L)'
;VHTVWNEYSRPEFGVEERDQFNRHAESTKRIRAACDALRSPILVHLLHKCLQYGNYINQGTAMSKAVGFKFSSLPAILSARGKQKNASNLRLVDLLAQFVEFDTIALEGVISTLQSAKSITLNDIEAALKELNSSVRRLKEQLNGRAVDDASLLEAYQPFLELNGRAIDDASLLEAYQPFLESARARGSGLLADVQGLRDVETSLQAFLCANTMKLEEIINITTDALTMLSTSIKERAVVKLRSSSVSMTIPRQTAGRERYAMHRRSLQPNRLNVETMRQMFLEAA
;
A
#
# COMPACT_ATOMS: atom_id res chain seq x y z
N VAL A 1 26.86 10.54 -41.17
CA VAL A 1 27.16 11.25 -39.92
C VAL A 1 26.47 12.60 -39.98
N HIS A 2 25.19 12.67 -39.59
CA HIS A 2 24.43 13.91 -39.39
C HIS A 2 23.17 13.54 -38.61
N THR A 3 23.30 13.50 -37.28
CA THR A 3 22.20 13.30 -36.33
C THR A 3 22.50 14.14 -35.11
N VAL A 4 22.24 15.45 -35.18
CA VAL A 4 22.14 16.34 -34.02
C VAL A 4 21.17 17.44 -34.41
N TRP A 5 20.35 17.90 -33.46
CA TRP A 5 19.42 19.03 -33.53
C TRP A 5 17.97 18.70 -33.97
N ASN A 6 17.33 17.77 -33.26
CA ASN A 6 15.87 17.68 -33.21
C ASN A 6 15.36 17.69 -31.76
N GLU A 7 15.91 18.58 -30.93
CA GLU A 7 15.43 18.90 -29.57
C GLU A 7 15.07 20.38 -29.47
N TYR A 8 14.19 20.85 -30.36
CA TYR A 8 13.33 21.97 -30.00
C TYR A 8 12.10 21.39 -29.32
N SER A 9 12.25 21.07 -28.03
CA SER A 9 11.11 20.81 -27.17
C SER A 9 10.25 22.07 -27.11
N ARG A 10 9.00 21.86 -27.53
CA ARG A 10 7.95 22.83 -27.83
C ARG A 10 7.57 23.77 -26.67
N PRO A 11 6.74 24.80 -26.94
CA PRO A 11 6.27 25.82 -26.00
C PRO A 11 5.41 25.34 -24.81
N GLU A 12 5.28 24.03 -24.59
CA GLU A 12 4.49 23.43 -23.50
C GLU A 12 5.24 23.42 -22.15
N PHE A 13 6.50 23.89 -22.18
CA PHE A 13 7.36 24.12 -21.01
C PHE A 13 6.66 25.01 -19.97
N GLY A 14 6.17 24.37 -18.91
CA GLY A 14 5.49 24.99 -17.78
C GLY A 14 4.25 24.22 -17.32
N VAL A 15 3.44 23.74 -18.27
CA VAL A 15 2.23 22.96 -17.97
C VAL A 15 2.62 21.51 -17.69
N GLU A 16 3.46 20.92 -18.55
CA GLU A 16 3.94 19.55 -18.36
C GLU A 16 4.71 19.37 -17.05
N GLU A 17 5.61 20.30 -16.71
CA GLU A 17 6.36 20.26 -15.45
C GLU A 17 5.45 20.44 -14.24
N ARG A 18 4.45 21.33 -14.33
CA ARG A 18 3.46 21.51 -13.25
C ARG A 18 2.67 20.22 -13.03
N ASP A 19 2.26 19.56 -14.11
CA ASP A 19 1.55 18.29 -14.04
C ASP A 19 2.44 17.15 -13.55
N GLN A 20 3.73 17.15 -13.89
CA GLN A 20 4.71 16.23 -13.32
C GLN A 20 4.86 16.45 -11.80
N PHE A 21 5.05 17.68 -11.33
CA PHE A 21 5.10 17.99 -9.90
C PHE A 21 3.83 17.55 -9.17
N ASN A 22 2.65 17.83 -9.73
CA ASN A 22 1.38 17.43 -9.16
C ASN A 22 1.24 15.90 -9.07
N ARG A 23 1.64 15.17 -10.12
CA ARG A 23 1.66 13.70 -10.12
C ARG A 23 2.58 13.15 -9.03
N HIS A 24 3.79 13.67 -8.90
CA HIS A 24 4.73 13.22 -7.86
C HIS A 24 4.25 13.60 -6.45
N ALA A 25 3.62 14.76 -6.28
CA ALA A 25 3.00 15.16 -5.01
C ALA A 25 1.89 14.21 -4.60
N GLU A 26 1.03 13.84 -5.54
CA GLU A 26 -0.06 12.90 -5.30
C GLU A 26 0.48 11.49 -4.97
N SER A 27 1.48 11.01 -5.70
CA SER A 27 2.14 9.74 -5.39
C SER A 27 2.76 9.74 -3.98
N THR A 28 3.41 10.84 -3.59
CA THR A 28 4.00 11.02 -2.25
C THR A 28 2.94 10.98 -1.16
N LYS A 29 1.77 11.60 -1.37
CA LYS A 29 0.63 11.53 -0.44
C LYS A 29 0.11 10.11 -0.27
N ARG A 30 -0.03 9.35 -1.36
CA ARG A 30 -0.47 7.95 -1.32
C ARG A 30 0.52 7.07 -0.57
N ILE A 31 1.83 7.23 -0.80
CA ILE A 31 2.87 6.51 -0.04
C ILE A 31 2.77 6.86 1.45
N ARG A 32 2.58 8.14 1.79
CA ARG A 32 2.45 8.57 3.19
C ARG A 32 1.24 7.92 3.88
N ALA A 33 0.08 7.93 3.23
CA ALA A 33 -1.10 7.25 3.73
C ALA A 33 -0.88 5.73 3.88
N ALA A 34 -0.17 5.10 2.94
CA ALA A 34 0.23 3.70 3.04
C ALA A 34 1.16 3.45 4.25
N CYS A 35 2.10 4.36 4.53
CA CYS A 35 2.97 4.27 5.71
C CYS A 35 2.20 4.31 7.03
N ASP A 36 1.14 5.12 7.10
CA ASP A 36 0.23 5.14 8.26
C ASP A 36 -0.55 3.82 8.37
N ALA A 37 -1.03 3.30 7.24
CA ALA A 37 -1.72 2.01 7.16
C ALA A 37 -0.83 0.82 7.57
N LEU A 38 0.48 0.90 7.34
CA LEU A 38 1.48 -0.08 7.81
C LEU A 38 1.65 -0.10 9.34
N ARG A 39 1.12 0.89 10.06
CA ARG A 39 1.02 0.89 11.53
C ARG A 39 -0.40 0.62 12.04
N SER A 40 -1.31 0.22 11.15
CA SER A 40 -2.70 0.00 11.53
C SER A 40 -2.83 -1.08 12.63
N PRO A 41 -3.80 -0.92 13.55
CA PRO A 41 -4.09 -1.94 14.56
C PRO A 41 -4.42 -3.31 13.95
N ILE A 42 -4.92 -3.33 12.71
CA ILE A 42 -5.27 -4.55 11.98
C ILE A 42 -4.02 -5.36 11.65
N LEU A 43 -2.99 -4.72 11.08
CA LEU A 43 -1.74 -5.39 10.78
C LEU A 43 -1.08 -5.89 12.07
N VAL A 44 -1.00 -5.05 13.09
CA VAL A 44 -0.43 -5.44 14.40
C VAL A 44 -1.18 -6.63 14.99
N HIS A 45 -2.51 -6.62 14.92
CA HIS A 45 -3.34 -7.73 15.37
C HIS A 45 -3.04 -9.02 14.59
N LEU A 46 -2.96 -8.94 13.26
CA LEU A 46 -2.61 -10.08 12.42
C LEU A 46 -1.23 -10.64 12.78
N LEU A 47 -0.20 -9.80 12.91
CA LEU A 47 1.16 -10.20 13.28
C LEU A 47 1.19 -10.91 14.64
N HIS A 48 0.50 -10.36 15.64
CA HIS A 48 0.37 -10.99 16.96
C HIS A 48 -0.33 -12.34 16.88
N LYS A 49 -1.37 -12.48 16.04
CA LYS A 49 -2.07 -13.75 15.88
C LYS A 49 -1.24 -14.78 15.14
N CYS A 50 -0.51 -14.38 14.09
CA CYS A 50 0.49 -15.24 13.45
C CYS A 50 1.52 -15.78 14.46
N LEU A 51 2.03 -14.91 15.34
CA LEU A 51 3.00 -15.32 16.37
C LEU A 51 2.38 -16.27 17.41
N GLN A 52 1.20 -15.91 17.94
CA GLN A 52 0.49 -16.71 18.95
C GLN A 52 0.19 -18.12 18.45
N TYR A 53 -0.39 -18.22 17.25
CA TYR A 53 -0.75 -19.50 16.66
C TYR A 53 0.49 -20.26 16.17
N GLY A 54 1.49 -19.56 15.63
CA GLY A 54 2.77 -20.15 15.26
C GLY A 54 3.47 -20.82 16.44
N ASN A 55 3.61 -20.13 17.58
CA ASN A 55 4.18 -20.70 18.80
C ASN A 55 3.39 -21.91 19.29
N TYR A 56 2.07 -21.83 19.21
CA TYR A 56 1.18 -22.86 19.68
C TYR A 56 1.22 -24.13 18.81
N ILE A 57 1.19 -23.98 17.48
CA ILE A 57 1.33 -25.09 16.52
C ILE A 57 2.71 -25.75 16.67
N ASN A 58 3.75 -24.95 16.90
CA ASN A 58 5.12 -25.43 17.02
C ASN A 58 5.48 -25.93 18.44
N GLN A 59 4.51 -26.10 19.34
CA GLN A 59 4.74 -26.63 20.69
C GLN A 59 5.55 -27.93 20.67
N GLY A 60 6.53 -28.04 21.57
CA GLY A 60 7.44 -29.18 21.64
C GLY A 60 8.61 -29.12 20.65
N THR A 61 8.67 -28.10 19.79
CA THR A 61 9.84 -27.82 18.93
C THR A 61 10.65 -26.63 19.45
N ALA A 62 11.86 -26.44 18.92
CA ALA A 62 12.69 -25.27 19.19
C ALA A 62 12.01 -23.94 18.81
N MET A 63 10.97 -23.96 17.96
CA MET A 63 10.25 -22.76 17.50
C MET A 63 8.99 -22.43 18.33
N SER A 64 8.71 -23.17 19.41
CA SER A 64 7.51 -22.99 20.27
C SER A 64 7.48 -21.71 21.12
N LYS A 65 8.61 -21.01 21.24
CA LYS A 65 8.81 -19.85 22.11
C LYS A 65 9.37 -18.64 21.34
N ALA A 66 9.00 -18.50 20.07
CA ALA A 66 9.43 -17.35 19.29
C ALA A 66 8.83 -16.07 19.90
N VAL A 67 9.65 -15.02 19.97
CA VAL A 67 9.22 -13.67 20.37
C VAL A 67 8.80 -12.81 19.17
N GLY A 68 9.07 -13.30 17.95
CA GLY A 68 8.74 -12.65 16.69
C GLY A 68 9.15 -13.53 15.51
N PHE A 69 8.88 -13.05 14.30
CA PHE A 69 9.30 -13.66 13.05
C PHE A 69 9.74 -12.57 12.07
N LYS A 70 10.58 -12.91 11.10
CA LYS A 70 10.99 -11.95 10.06
C LYS A 70 9.76 -11.56 9.23
N PHE A 71 9.58 -10.26 8.98
CA PHE A 71 8.42 -9.78 8.24
C PHE A 71 8.27 -10.43 6.85
N SER A 72 9.39 -10.67 6.16
CA SER A 72 9.42 -11.37 4.86
C SER A 72 8.87 -12.80 4.90
N SER A 73 8.79 -13.42 6.08
CA SER A 73 8.20 -14.76 6.25
C SER A 73 6.68 -14.73 6.37
N LEU A 74 6.04 -13.56 6.50
CA LEU A 74 4.59 -13.43 6.70
C LEU A 74 3.76 -14.17 5.64
N PRO A 75 4.02 -14.06 4.32
CA PRO A 75 3.24 -14.78 3.31
C PRO A 75 3.35 -16.31 3.46
N ALA A 76 4.54 -16.81 3.79
CA ALA A 76 4.78 -18.23 4.02
C ALA A 76 4.07 -18.73 5.28
N ILE A 77 4.08 -17.93 6.36
CA ILE A 77 3.38 -18.24 7.61
C ILE A 77 1.87 -18.34 7.37
N LEU A 78 1.29 -17.36 6.68
CA LEU A 78 -0.15 -17.36 6.37
C LEU A 78 -0.55 -18.54 5.47
N SER A 79 0.34 -18.95 4.58
CA SER A 79 0.13 -20.07 3.64
C SER A 79 0.46 -21.44 4.23
N ALA A 80 1.03 -21.51 5.43
CA ALA A 80 1.45 -22.76 6.06
C ALA A 80 0.24 -23.70 6.29
N ARG A 81 0.43 -24.99 5.99
CA ARG A 81 -0.59 -26.05 6.10
C ARG A 81 -0.18 -27.10 7.12
N GLY A 82 -1.16 -27.86 7.63
CA GLY A 82 -0.94 -29.08 8.42
C GLY A 82 -0.23 -30.18 7.60
N LYS A 83 0.37 -31.16 8.29
CA LYS A 83 1.24 -32.18 7.66
C LYS A 83 0.54 -33.49 7.27
N GLN A 84 -0.76 -33.70 7.51
CA GLN A 84 -1.39 -34.98 7.15
C GLN A 84 -1.90 -35.10 5.72
N LYS A 85 -1.72 -36.31 5.19
CA LYS A 85 -2.03 -36.72 3.82
C LYS A 85 -3.53 -36.68 3.47
N ASN A 86 -4.41 -36.64 4.47
CA ASN A 86 -5.88 -36.69 4.31
C ASN A 86 -6.62 -35.46 4.84
N ALA A 87 -5.89 -34.43 5.25
CA ALA A 87 -6.48 -33.24 5.83
C ALA A 87 -7.01 -32.29 4.75
N SER A 88 -8.06 -31.54 5.10
CA SER A 88 -8.46 -30.36 4.33
C SER A 88 -7.23 -29.46 4.14
N ASN A 89 -7.08 -28.86 2.95
CA ASN A 89 -5.99 -27.94 2.61
C ASN A 89 -6.09 -26.59 3.38
N LEU A 90 -6.28 -26.65 4.70
CA LEU A 90 -6.50 -25.52 5.58
C LEU A 90 -5.17 -24.84 5.86
N ARG A 91 -5.08 -23.56 5.49
CA ARG A 91 -3.91 -22.73 5.78
C ARG A 91 -4.10 -22.02 7.10
N LEU A 92 -3.00 -21.53 7.69
CA LEU A 92 -3.07 -20.71 8.91
C LEU A 92 -4.02 -19.51 8.74
N VAL A 93 -3.97 -18.82 7.60
CA VAL A 93 -4.88 -17.69 7.32
C VAL A 93 -6.36 -18.08 7.38
N ASP A 94 -6.71 -19.31 6.99
CA ASP A 94 -8.09 -19.78 7.00
C ASP A 94 -8.56 -20.04 8.45
N LEU A 95 -7.67 -20.54 9.32
CA LEU A 95 -7.92 -20.63 10.76
C LEU A 95 -8.11 -19.25 11.40
N LEU A 96 -7.23 -18.30 11.05
CA LEU A 96 -7.34 -16.93 11.56
C LEU A 96 -8.67 -16.30 11.14
N ALA A 97 -9.06 -16.42 9.87
CA ALA A 97 -10.36 -15.95 9.37
C ALA A 97 -11.56 -16.63 10.06
N GLN A 98 -11.39 -17.87 10.56
CA GLN A 98 -12.45 -18.59 11.23
C GLN A 98 -12.63 -18.19 12.70
N PHE A 99 -11.52 -17.96 13.41
CA PHE A 99 -11.51 -17.89 14.87
C PHE A 99 -11.05 -16.55 15.45
N VAL A 100 -10.51 -15.66 14.63
CA VAL A 100 -10.11 -14.32 15.05
C VAL A 100 -11.12 -13.31 14.52
N GLU A 101 -11.56 -12.43 15.41
CA GLU A 101 -12.43 -11.31 15.05
C GLU A 101 -11.58 -10.18 14.47
N PHE A 102 -11.79 -9.88 13.19
CA PHE A 102 -11.22 -8.72 12.52
C PHE A 102 -12.33 -7.73 12.19
N ASP A 103 -12.06 -6.43 12.35
CA ASP A 103 -12.92 -5.38 11.80
C ASP A 103 -12.77 -5.40 10.27
N THR A 104 -13.76 -5.95 9.59
CA THR A 104 -13.75 -6.10 8.13
C THR A 104 -13.82 -4.77 7.40
N ILE A 105 -14.49 -3.76 7.97
CA ILE A 105 -14.62 -2.45 7.32
C ILE A 105 -13.26 -1.75 7.35
N ALA A 106 -12.64 -1.73 8.53
CA ALA A 106 -11.31 -1.15 8.67
C ALA A 106 -10.27 -1.94 7.86
N LEU A 107 -10.42 -3.27 7.73
CA LEU A 107 -9.52 -4.12 6.92
C LEU A 107 -9.55 -3.73 5.44
N GLU A 108 -10.74 -3.61 4.86
CA GLU A 108 -10.86 -3.18 3.46
C GLU A 108 -10.34 -1.76 3.25
N GLY A 109 -10.54 -0.86 4.23
CA GLY A 109 -9.96 0.49 4.20
C GLY A 109 -8.43 0.46 4.13
N VAL A 110 -7.78 -0.30 5.01
CA VAL A 110 -6.32 -0.48 5.02
C VAL A 110 -5.82 -1.08 3.72
N ILE A 111 -6.49 -2.13 3.19
CA ILE A 111 -6.15 -2.74 1.91
C ILE A 111 -6.23 -1.72 0.78
N SER A 112 -7.31 -0.93 0.71
CA SER A 112 -7.49 0.09 -0.32
C SER A 112 -6.38 1.15 -0.29
N THR A 113 -6.03 1.64 0.90
CA THR A 113 -4.93 2.59 1.07
C THR A 113 -3.60 2.02 0.58
N LEU A 114 -3.25 0.79 0.99
CA LEU A 114 -2.01 0.14 0.56
C LEU A 114 -1.99 -0.14 -0.95
N GLN A 115 -3.11 -0.60 -1.52
CA GLN A 115 -3.25 -0.84 -2.97
C GLN A 115 -3.01 0.43 -3.80
N SER A 116 -3.46 1.59 -3.31
CA SER A 116 -3.25 2.89 -4.00
C SER A 116 -1.78 3.29 -4.15
N ALA A 117 -0.90 2.73 -3.32
CA ALA A 117 0.54 2.97 -3.32
C ALA A 117 1.36 1.77 -3.85
N LYS A 118 0.73 0.63 -4.12
CA LYS A 118 1.40 -0.65 -4.43
C LYS A 118 2.34 -0.58 -5.64
N SER A 119 1.97 0.17 -6.66
CA SER A 119 2.74 0.31 -7.91
C SER A 119 3.73 1.48 -7.88
N ILE A 120 3.88 2.18 -6.75
CA ILE A 120 4.69 3.38 -6.66
C ILE A 120 6.04 3.04 -6.02
N THR A 121 7.13 3.25 -6.76
CA THR A 121 8.49 3.10 -6.25
C THR A 121 9.02 4.43 -5.72
N LEU A 122 9.49 4.45 -4.47
CA LEU A 122 10.04 5.69 -3.89
C LEU A 122 11.31 6.15 -4.62
N ASN A 123 12.15 5.20 -5.07
CA ASN A 123 13.35 5.49 -5.87
C ASN A 123 13.01 6.18 -7.19
N ASP A 124 11.94 5.76 -7.86
CA ASP A 124 11.55 6.32 -9.17
C ASP A 124 11.04 7.75 -9.01
N ILE A 125 10.30 8.05 -7.94
CA ILE A 125 9.91 9.43 -7.60
C ILE A 125 11.15 10.28 -7.34
N GLU A 126 12.08 9.77 -6.55
CA GLU A 126 13.30 10.50 -6.19
C GLU A 126 14.14 10.82 -7.43
N ALA A 127 14.30 9.85 -8.35
CA ALA A 127 15.00 10.04 -9.61
C ALA A 127 14.29 11.07 -10.51
N ALA A 128 12.97 10.93 -10.69
CA ALA A 128 12.17 11.85 -11.51
C ALA A 128 12.21 13.28 -10.96
N LEU A 129 12.16 13.46 -9.63
CA LEU A 129 12.26 14.79 -9.02
C LEU A 129 13.65 15.41 -9.18
N LYS A 130 14.73 14.62 -9.13
CA LYS A 130 16.10 15.11 -9.40
C LYS A 130 16.25 15.57 -10.85
N GLU A 131 15.68 14.81 -11.78
CA GLU A 131 15.66 15.17 -13.21
C GLU A 131 14.84 16.44 -13.45
N LEU A 132 13.62 16.50 -12.91
CA LEU A 132 12.72 17.65 -13.05
C LEU A 132 13.34 18.94 -12.48
N ASN A 133 13.97 18.86 -11.31
CA ASN A 133 14.71 20.01 -10.74
C ASN A 133 15.92 20.41 -11.59
N SER A 134 16.62 19.44 -12.19
CA SER A 134 17.74 19.71 -13.09
C SER A 134 17.27 20.38 -14.38
N SER A 135 16.11 19.99 -14.93
CA SER A 135 15.47 20.62 -16.08
C SER A 135 15.07 22.06 -15.80
N VAL A 136 14.46 22.33 -14.63
CA VAL A 136 14.12 23.71 -14.20
C VAL A 136 15.39 24.57 -14.05
N ARG A 137 16.48 24.00 -13.49
CA ARG A 137 17.76 24.71 -13.39
C ARG A 137 18.35 25.02 -14.76
N ARG A 138 18.35 24.05 -15.68
CA ARG A 138 18.86 24.22 -17.05
C ARG A 138 18.07 25.30 -17.80
N LEU A 139 16.75 25.33 -17.64
CA LEU A 139 15.90 26.38 -18.21
C LEU A 139 16.31 27.76 -17.69
N LYS A 140 16.52 27.91 -16.38
CA LYS A 140 17.00 29.17 -15.79
C LYS A 140 18.36 29.58 -16.35
N GLU A 141 19.30 28.64 -16.49
CA GLU A 141 20.62 28.90 -17.05
C GLU A 141 20.56 29.32 -18.52
N GLN A 142 19.68 28.69 -19.32
CA GLN A 142 19.44 29.07 -20.72
C GLN A 142 18.87 30.49 -20.84
N LEU A 143 17.90 30.84 -19.98
CA LEU A 143 17.30 32.18 -19.95
C LEU A 143 18.30 33.26 -19.47
N ASN A 144 19.26 32.91 -18.61
CA ASN A 144 20.31 33.82 -18.17
C ASN A 144 21.47 33.97 -19.18
N GLY A 145 21.76 32.91 -19.95
CA GLY A 145 22.94 32.82 -20.82
C GLY A 145 22.70 33.30 -22.26
N ARG A 146 21.45 33.36 -22.72
CA ARG A 146 21.11 33.83 -24.07
C ARG A 146 20.51 35.24 -23.97
N ALA A 147 21.29 36.23 -24.43
CA ALA A 147 20.78 37.57 -24.68
C ALA A 147 19.60 37.50 -25.66
N VAL A 148 18.75 38.52 -25.56
CA VAL A 148 17.44 38.77 -26.18
C VAL A 148 17.40 38.65 -27.73
N ASP A 149 18.51 38.32 -28.38
CA ASP A 149 18.68 38.42 -29.83
C ASP A 149 18.43 37.12 -30.63
N ASP A 150 18.16 36.00 -29.95
CA ASP A 150 17.93 34.72 -30.61
C ASP A 150 16.43 34.58 -30.97
N ALA A 151 16.02 35.15 -32.11
CA ALA A 151 14.64 35.18 -32.59
C ALA A 151 13.94 33.80 -32.57
N SER A 152 14.71 32.72 -32.71
CA SER A 152 14.22 31.33 -32.64
C SER A 152 13.77 30.89 -31.23
N LEU A 153 14.34 31.44 -30.16
CA LEU A 153 13.85 31.21 -28.79
C LEU A 153 12.54 31.94 -28.55
N LEU A 154 12.46 33.18 -29.04
CA LEU A 154 11.30 34.02 -28.88
C LEU A 154 10.06 33.37 -29.53
N GLU A 155 10.23 32.83 -30.74
CA GLU A 155 9.21 32.03 -31.43
C GLU A 155 8.86 30.73 -30.67
N ALA A 156 9.87 30.05 -30.11
CA ALA A 156 9.65 28.81 -29.34
C ALA A 156 8.94 29.02 -28.00
N TYR A 157 8.95 30.23 -27.43
CA TYR A 157 8.35 30.52 -26.11
C TYR A 157 7.10 31.40 -26.18
N GLN A 158 6.72 31.89 -27.36
CA GLN A 158 5.58 32.76 -27.55
C GLN A 158 4.25 32.17 -27.01
N PRO A 159 3.93 30.88 -27.21
CA PRO A 159 2.68 30.32 -26.67
C PRO A 159 2.58 30.32 -25.14
N PHE A 160 3.69 30.27 -24.41
CA PHE A 160 3.67 30.42 -22.95
C PHE A 160 3.37 31.87 -22.53
N LEU A 161 3.92 32.85 -23.26
CA LEU A 161 3.66 34.27 -23.01
C LEU A 161 2.20 34.63 -23.27
N GLU A 162 1.64 34.13 -24.37
CA GLU A 162 0.22 34.28 -24.73
C GLU A 162 -0.70 33.66 -23.68
N LEU A 163 -0.37 32.46 -23.18
CA LEU A 163 -1.14 31.78 -22.13
C LEU A 163 -1.16 32.56 -20.81
N ASN A 164 -0.11 33.32 -20.53
CA ASN A 164 0.02 34.15 -19.33
C ASN A 164 -0.36 35.63 -19.57
N GLY A 165 -0.91 35.96 -20.75
CA GLY A 165 -1.40 37.29 -21.09
C GLY A 165 -0.31 38.37 -21.18
N ARG A 166 0.94 38.00 -21.48
CA ARG A 166 2.06 38.94 -21.65
C ARG A 166 2.38 39.12 -23.13
N ALA A 167 2.42 40.37 -23.58
CA ALA A 167 3.00 40.71 -24.88
C ALA A 167 4.54 40.68 -24.79
N ILE A 168 5.20 40.33 -25.91
CA ILE A 168 6.66 40.26 -26.04
C ILE A 168 7.33 41.63 -25.85
N ASP A 169 6.54 42.69 -25.97
CA ASP A 169 6.98 44.04 -26.33
C ASP A 169 7.68 44.79 -25.19
N ASP A 170 7.57 44.35 -23.91
CA ASP A 170 8.07 45.12 -22.75
C ASP A 170 8.77 44.32 -21.63
N ALA A 171 8.83 42.98 -21.69
CA ALA A 171 9.41 42.17 -20.61
C ALA A 171 10.53 41.26 -21.11
N SER A 172 11.67 41.24 -20.40
CA SER A 172 12.69 40.22 -20.65
C SER A 172 12.06 38.82 -20.49
N LEU A 173 12.36 37.87 -21.39
CA LEU A 173 11.87 36.48 -21.30
C LEU A 173 12.11 35.89 -19.89
N LEU A 174 13.23 36.26 -19.27
CA LEU A 174 13.55 35.88 -17.91
C LEU A 174 12.53 36.42 -16.89
N GLU A 175 12.14 37.69 -16.98
CA GLU A 175 11.11 38.30 -16.13
C GLU A 175 9.71 37.70 -16.36
N ALA A 176 9.43 37.24 -17.58
CA ALA A 176 8.22 36.49 -17.89
C ALA A 176 8.19 35.10 -17.23
N TYR A 177 9.32 34.39 -17.23
CA TYR A 177 9.43 33.04 -16.67
C TYR A 177 9.75 33.00 -15.17
N GLN A 178 10.21 34.11 -14.58
CA GLN A 178 10.63 34.17 -13.18
C GLN A 178 9.59 33.62 -12.19
N PRO A 179 8.28 33.97 -12.28
CA PRO A 179 7.27 33.42 -11.37
C PRO A 179 7.13 31.90 -11.50
N PHE A 180 7.22 31.37 -12.72
CA PHE A 180 7.18 29.93 -12.96
C PHE A 180 8.41 29.24 -12.37
N LEU A 181 9.62 29.76 -12.63
CA LEU A 181 10.88 29.19 -12.14
C LEU A 181 10.93 29.15 -10.60
N GLU A 182 10.49 30.22 -9.95
CA GLU A 182 10.39 30.29 -8.49
C GLU A 182 9.37 29.28 -7.95
N SER A 183 8.19 29.22 -8.57
CA SER A 183 7.13 28.27 -8.19
C SER A 183 7.58 26.81 -8.38
N ALA A 184 8.22 26.49 -9.50
CA ALA A 184 8.74 25.18 -9.82
C ALA A 184 9.85 24.77 -8.84
N ARG A 185 10.79 25.67 -8.54
CA ARG A 185 11.85 25.44 -7.55
C ARG A 185 11.29 25.21 -6.15
N ALA A 186 10.31 26.01 -5.72
CA ALA A 186 9.67 25.87 -4.42
C ALA A 186 8.94 24.51 -4.32
N ARG A 187 8.15 24.13 -5.34
CA ARG A 187 7.50 22.81 -5.42
C ARG A 187 8.50 21.66 -5.39
N GLY A 188 9.56 21.76 -6.19
CA GLY A 188 10.60 20.74 -6.26
C GLY A 188 11.36 20.56 -4.95
N SER A 189 11.69 21.67 -4.27
CA SER A 189 12.33 21.63 -2.95
C SER A 189 11.39 21.04 -1.88
N GLY A 190 10.11 21.42 -1.89
CA GLY A 190 9.12 20.87 -0.97
C GLY A 190 8.94 19.37 -1.15
N LEU A 191 8.84 18.90 -2.39
CA LEU A 191 8.69 17.48 -2.69
C LEU A 191 9.93 16.66 -2.37
N LEU A 192 11.13 17.20 -2.57
CA LEU A 192 12.36 16.54 -2.12
C LEU A 192 12.40 16.40 -0.59
N ALA A 193 11.96 17.41 0.15
CA ALA A 193 11.84 17.33 1.60
C ALA A 193 10.80 16.28 2.02
N ASP A 194 9.66 16.21 1.32
CA ASP A 194 8.65 15.18 1.56
C ASP A 194 9.18 13.76 1.32
N VAL A 195 9.92 13.55 0.22
CA VAL A 195 10.55 12.26 -0.11
C VAL A 195 11.60 11.89 0.93
N GLN A 196 12.40 12.85 1.40
CA GLN A 196 13.34 12.61 2.49
C GLN A 196 12.61 12.20 3.77
N GLY A 197 11.49 12.86 4.10
CA GLY A 197 10.64 12.45 5.23
C GLY A 197 10.08 11.03 5.06
N LEU A 198 9.76 10.60 3.83
CA LEU A 198 9.36 9.21 3.57
C LEU A 198 10.51 8.21 3.79
N ARG A 199 11.77 8.59 3.55
CA ARG A 199 12.93 7.74 3.87
C ARG A 199 13.12 7.56 5.38
N ASP A 200 12.87 8.60 6.14
CA ASP A 200 12.93 8.52 7.60
C ASP A 200 11.81 7.60 8.12
N VAL A 201 10.62 7.70 7.53
CA VAL A 201 9.48 6.81 7.83
C VAL A 201 9.76 5.37 7.39
N GLU A 202 10.37 5.14 6.23
CA GLU A 202 10.83 3.82 5.75
C GLU A 202 11.79 3.19 6.78
N THR A 203 12.81 3.93 7.23
CA THR A 203 13.76 3.47 8.26
C THR A 203 13.05 3.11 9.57
N SER A 204 12.09 3.94 9.98
CA SER A 204 11.28 3.67 11.17
C SER A 204 10.39 2.42 11.01
N LEU A 205 9.80 2.21 9.84
CA LEU A 205 8.99 1.02 9.53
C LEU A 205 9.83 -0.25 9.46
N GLN A 206 11.03 -0.17 8.91
CA GLN A 206 12.00 -1.27 8.90
C GLN A 206 12.31 -1.72 10.32
N ALA A 207 12.59 -0.79 11.24
CA ALA A 207 12.82 -1.11 12.64
C ALA A 207 11.55 -1.69 13.31
N PHE A 208 10.39 -1.08 13.08
CA PHE A 208 9.12 -1.49 13.66
C PHE A 208 8.71 -2.93 13.26
N LEU A 209 8.89 -3.28 11.99
CA LEU A 209 8.50 -4.59 11.44
C LEU A 209 9.65 -5.61 11.45
N CYS A 210 10.85 -5.25 11.92
CA CYS A 210 12.07 -6.06 11.77
C CYS A 210 12.34 -6.42 10.30
N ALA A 211 12.21 -5.43 9.41
CA ALA A 211 12.33 -5.52 7.95
C ALA A 211 13.57 -4.75 7.43
N ASN A 212 14.67 -4.77 8.17
CA ASN A 212 15.86 -3.90 8.03
C ASN A 212 16.54 -3.82 6.65
N THR A 213 16.19 -4.69 5.70
CA THR A 213 16.75 -4.69 4.33
C THR A 213 15.69 -4.50 3.26
N MET A 214 14.42 -4.39 3.63
CA MET A 214 13.32 -4.32 2.69
C MET A 214 13.06 -2.88 2.30
N LYS A 215 12.83 -2.67 1.00
CA LYS A 215 12.38 -1.37 0.52
C LYS A 215 10.94 -1.11 0.91
N LEU A 216 10.55 0.16 0.98
CA LEU A 216 9.18 0.56 1.33
C LEU A 216 8.12 -0.12 0.45
N GLU A 217 8.35 -0.17 -0.87
CA GLU A 217 7.44 -0.85 -1.81
C GLU A 217 7.30 -2.36 -1.52
N GLU A 218 8.37 -3.02 -1.08
CA GLU A 218 8.34 -4.44 -0.69
C GLU A 218 7.51 -4.64 0.59
N ILE A 219 7.66 -3.74 1.57
CA ILE A 219 6.87 -3.77 2.81
C ILE A 219 5.38 -3.57 2.49
N ILE A 220 5.06 -2.60 1.64
CA ILE A 220 3.69 -2.34 1.17
C ILE A 220 3.14 -3.57 0.45
N ASN A 221 3.90 -4.16 -0.47
CA ASN A 221 3.48 -5.35 -1.23
C ASN A 221 3.18 -6.53 -0.33
N ILE A 222 4.10 -6.91 0.57
CA ILE A 222 3.90 -8.03 1.49
C ILE A 222 2.70 -7.80 2.40
N THR A 223 2.53 -6.58 2.92
CA THR A 223 1.37 -6.25 3.77
C THR A 223 0.07 -6.34 2.98
N THR A 224 0.05 -5.79 1.77
CA THR A 224 -1.13 -5.79 0.90
C THR A 224 -1.56 -7.22 0.59
N ASP A 225 -0.62 -8.08 0.21
CA ASP A 225 -0.89 -9.46 -0.15
C ASP A 225 -1.36 -10.27 1.08
N ALA A 226 -0.74 -10.06 2.24
CA ALA A 226 -1.13 -10.70 3.50
C ALA A 226 -2.56 -10.32 3.93
N LEU A 227 -2.89 -9.03 3.92
CA LEU A 227 -4.23 -8.56 4.28
C LEU A 227 -5.28 -8.95 3.24
N THR A 228 -4.92 -8.96 1.96
CA THR A 228 -5.81 -9.46 0.89
C THR A 228 -6.09 -10.94 1.06
N MET A 229 -5.07 -11.74 1.40
CA MET A 229 -5.24 -13.17 1.68
C MET A 229 -6.20 -13.40 2.85
N LEU A 230 -6.05 -12.61 3.93
CA LEU A 230 -6.96 -12.65 5.07
C LEU A 230 -8.39 -12.25 4.70
N SER A 231 -8.57 -11.14 3.98
CA SER A 231 -9.87 -10.66 3.52
C SER A 231 -10.59 -11.72 2.67
N THR A 232 -9.88 -12.33 1.72
CA THR A 232 -10.41 -13.41 0.89
C THR A 232 -10.85 -14.61 1.73
N SER A 233 -10.03 -15.09 2.66
CA SER A 233 -10.40 -16.20 3.55
C SER A 233 -11.62 -15.88 4.43
N ILE A 234 -11.75 -14.64 4.92
CA ILE A 234 -12.94 -14.19 5.67
C ILE A 234 -14.20 -14.23 4.78
N LYS A 235 -14.10 -13.71 3.54
CA LYS A 235 -15.21 -13.66 2.58
C LYS A 235 -15.65 -15.07 2.15
N GLU A 236 -14.71 -15.95 1.81
CA GLU A 236 -14.99 -17.34 1.43
C GLU A 236 -15.75 -18.09 2.54
N ARG A 237 -15.33 -17.90 3.80
CA ARG A 237 -16.03 -18.48 4.96
C ARG A 237 -17.45 -17.96 5.11
N ALA A 238 -17.66 -16.65 4.95
CA ALA A 238 -18.99 -16.06 5.06
C ALA A 238 -19.96 -16.69 4.05
N VAL A 239 -19.49 -16.93 2.82
CA VAL A 239 -20.26 -17.61 1.76
C VAL A 239 -20.60 -19.05 2.14
N VAL A 240 -19.65 -19.81 2.68
CA VAL A 240 -19.89 -21.19 3.13
C VAL A 240 -20.93 -21.23 4.25
N LYS A 241 -20.83 -20.36 5.25
CA LYS A 241 -21.78 -20.31 6.37
C LYS A 241 -23.21 -20.00 5.90
N LEU A 242 -23.37 -19.10 4.92
CA LEU A 242 -24.66 -18.79 4.32
C LEU A 242 -25.24 -20.01 3.56
N ARG A 243 -24.43 -20.72 2.77
CA ARG A 243 -24.85 -21.92 2.04
C ARG A 243 -25.23 -23.09 2.95
N SER A 244 -24.49 -23.31 4.04
CA SER A 244 -24.83 -24.36 5.01
C SER A 244 -26.11 -24.04 5.79
N SER A 245 -26.40 -22.76 6.02
CA SER A 245 -27.61 -22.31 6.70
C SER A 245 -28.86 -22.44 5.83
N SER A 246 -28.74 -22.27 4.51
CA SER A 246 -29.87 -22.41 3.58
C SER A 246 -30.21 -23.87 3.23
N VAL A 247 -29.25 -24.79 3.31
CA VAL A 247 -29.50 -26.24 3.11
C VAL A 247 -30.20 -26.89 4.31
N SER A 248 -30.12 -26.29 5.50
CA SER A 248 -30.79 -26.82 6.71
C SER A 248 -32.30 -26.53 6.77
N MET A 249 -32.87 -25.84 5.78
CA MET A 249 -34.29 -25.43 5.75
C MET A 249 -35.19 -26.31 4.85
N THR A 250 -34.71 -27.44 4.32
CA THR A 250 -35.47 -28.26 3.34
C THR A 250 -35.54 -29.77 3.65
N ILE A 251 -35.56 -30.18 4.92
CA ILE A 251 -35.91 -31.57 5.28
C ILE A 251 -37.03 -31.60 6.34
N PRO A 252 -38.28 -31.94 5.97
CA PRO A 252 -39.29 -32.29 6.95
C PRO A 252 -39.11 -33.78 7.30
N ARG A 253 -38.46 -34.07 8.44
CA ARG A 253 -38.58 -35.39 9.08
C ARG A 253 -39.50 -35.27 10.28
N GLN A 254 -40.69 -35.85 10.12
CA GLN A 254 -41.59 -36.19 11.20
C GLN A 254 -40.85 -37.10 12.20
N THR A 255 -40.83 -36.72 13.47
CA THR A 255 -41.02 -37.65 14.59
C THR A 255 -41.57 -36.88 15.79
N ALA A 256 -42.67 -37.42 16.33
CA ALA A 256 -43.36 -36.97 17.51
C ALA A 256 -42.54 -37.22 18.79
N GLY A 257 -42.69 -36.36 19.81
CA GLY A 257 -42.12 -36.63 21.14
C GLY A 257 -41.89 -35.41 22.01
N ARG A 258 -42.98 -34.81 22.50
CA ARG A 258 -43.16 -34.08 23.77
C ARG A 258 -41.91 -33.87 24.65
N GLU A 259 -41.48 -32.62 24.83
CA GLU A 259 -41.23 -32.01 26.15
C GLU A 259 -41.05 -30.48 26.05
N ARG A 260 -41.54 -29.78 27.08
CA ARG A 260 -41.81 -28.34 27.14
C ARG A 260 -40.82 -27.66 28.09
N TYR A 261 -40.37 -26.47 27.69
CA TYR A 261 -39.77 -25.37 28.47
C TYR A 261 -38.38 -25.54 29.12
N ALA A 262 -37.38 -24.85 28.54
CA ALA A 262 -36.77 -23.68 29.19
C ALA A 262 -35.92 -22.91 28.16
N MET A 263 -36.44 -21.78 27.66
CA MET A 263 -35.63 -20.82 26.89
C MET A 263 -34.59 -20.19 27.81
N HIS A 264 -33.39 -20.76 27.86
CA HIS A 264 -32.21 -19.99 28.17
C HIS A 264 -31.79 -19.27 26.89
N ARG A 265 -32.12 -17.97 26.80
CA ARG A 265 -31.47 -17.04 25.87
C ARG A 265 -29.97 -17.03 26.20
N ARG A 266 -29.22 -18.00 25.67
CA ARG A 266 -27.76 -17.88 25.55
C ARG A 266 -27.51 -16.84 24.46
N SER A 267 -26.93 -15.73 24.88
CA SER A 267 -26.36 -14.72 24.00
C SER A 267 -25.60 -15.39 22.85
N LEU A 268 -25.88 -14.98 21.62
CA LEU A 268 -25.12 -15.31 20.41
C LEU A 268 -23.74 -14.61 20.43
N GLN A 269 -23.00 -14.75 21.54
CA GLN A 269 -21.58 -14.55 21.49
C GLN A 269 -20.99 -15.83 20.90
N PRO A 270 -20.23 -15.76 19.79
CA PRO A 270 -19.48 -16.92 19.35
C PRO A 270 -18.57 -17.31 20.50
N ASN A 271 -18.80 -18.50 21.06
CA ASN A 271 -17.99 -19.03 22.14
C ASN A 271 -16.54 -18.99 21.63
N ARG A 272 -15.69 -18.13 22.20
CA ARG A 272 -14.27 -18.07 21.84
C ARG A 272 -13.70 -19.44 22.18
N LEU A 273 -13.53 -20.27 21.15
CA LEU A 273 -12.93 -21.59 21.31
C LEU A 273 -11.54 -21.41 21.90
N ASN A 274 -11.24 -22.19 22.94
CA ASN A 274 -9.94 -22.11 23.56
C ASN A 274 -8.87 -22.56 22.56
N VAL A 275 -7.63 -22.13 22.81
CA VAL A 275 -6.50 -22.41 21.93
C VAL A 275 -6.30 -23.92 21.74
N GLU A 276 -6.63 -24.73 22.76
CA GLU A 276 -6.66 -26.21 22.74
C GLU A 276 -7.53 -26.80 21.63
N THR A 277 -8.74 -26.29 21.44
CA THR A 277 -9.66 -26.80 20.42
C THR A 277 -9.13 -26.48 19.01
N MET A 278 -8.44 -25.35 18.83
CA MET A 278 -7.82 -25.01 17.55
C MET A 278 -6.54 -25.81 17.27
N ARG A 279 -5.74 -26.15 18.31
CA ARG A 279 -4.66 -27.16 18.15
C ARG A 279 -5.26 -28.44 17.67
N GLN A 280 -6.31 -28.87 18.36
CA GLN A 280 -6.92 -30.15 18.13
C GLN A 280 -7.46 -30.17 16.71
N MET A 281 -8.08 -29.11 16.20
CA MET A 281 -8.45 -29.02 14.78
C MET A 281 -7.27 -28.97 13.81
N PHE A 282 -6.17 -28.28 14.13
CA PHE A 282 -4.97 -28.26 13.27
C PHE A 282 -4.21 -29.59 13.32
N LEU A 283 -4.27 -30.31 14.44
CA LEU A 283 -3.64 -31.60 14.70
C LEU A 283 -4.51 -32.79 14.31
N GLU A 284 -5.84 -32.66 14.28
CA GLU A 284 -6.78 -33.63 13.73
C GLU A 284 -6.91 -33.44 12.21
N ALA A 285 -6.64 -32.24 11.72
CA ALA A 285 -6.22 -31.99 10.34
C ALA A 285 -4.70 -32.20 10.14
N ALA A 286 -3.97 -32.72 11.14
CA ALA A 286 -2.61 -33.23 11.00
C ALA A 286 -2.55 -34.63 11.60
#